data_AF-A0A836TPH7-F1
#
_entry.id   AF-A0A836TPH7-F1
#
_cell.length_a   1.000
_cell.length_b   1.000
_cell.length_c   1.000
_cell.angle_alpha   90.00
_cell.angle_beta   90.00
_cell.angle_gamma   90.00
#
_symmetry.space_group_name_H-M   'P 1'
#
loop_
_entity.id
_entity.type
_entity.pdbx_description
1 polymer ?
#
loop_
_entity_poly.entity_id
_entity_poly.type
_entity_poly.pdbx_seq_one_letter_code
_entity_poly.pdbx_strand_id
1 'polypeptide(L)'
;MTVTAGILAYECKGLLTGEAAHPEVVAKIKIMLEADSAVVVVNELLTLHFGAADVLLNASLDFADGLTANDVEEAVNRLEAAIKRAHPEVTRVFIEAQNRRGHAAANSA
;
A
#
# COMPACT_ATOMS: atom_id res chain seq x y z
N MET A 1 -8.58 -24.23 28.50
CA MET A 1 -7.28 -24.28 27.78
C MET A 1 -7.49 -24.53 26.29
N THR A 2 -8.36 -25.46 25.87
CA THR A 2 -8.63 -25.73 24.43
C THR A 2 -9.29 -24.56 23.70
N VAL A 3 -10.20 -23.83 24.35
CA VAL A 3 -10.88 -22.66 23.76
C VAL A 3 -9.89 -21.51 23.53
N THR A 4 -9.04 -21.20 24.51
CA THR A 4 -8.00 -20.18 24.38
C THR A 4 -6.96 -20.54 23.33
N ALA A 5 -6.52 -21.81 23.27
CA ALA A 5 -5.61 -22.28 22.23
C ALA A 5 -6.22 -22.20 20.82
N GLY A 6 -7.52 -22.49 20.68
CA GLY A 6 -8.25 -22.35 19.42
C GLY A 6 -8.40 -20.90 18.97
N ILE A 7 -8.68 -19.97 19.89
CA ILE A 7 -8.74 -18.53 19.61
C ILE A 7 -7.37 -18.00 19.17
N LEU A 8 -6.31 -18.33 19.93
CA LEU A 8 -4.94 -17.95 19.58
C LEU A 8 -4.51 -18.52 18.22
N ALA A 9 -4.88 -19.77 17.90
CA ALA A 9 -4.57 -20.35 16.60
C ALA A 9 -5.31 -19.65 15.44
N TYR A 10 -6.52 -19.15 15.68
CA TYR A 10 -7.29 -18.38 14.69
C TYR A 10 -6.71 -16.96 14.49
N GLU A 11 -6.38 -16.26 15.58
CA GLU A 11 -5.74 -14.94 15.52
C GLU A 11 -4.34 -15.01 14.89
N CYS A 12 -3.54 -16.00 15.28
CA CYS A 12 -2.23 -16.24 14.65
C CYS A 12 -2.37 -16.59 13.17
N LYS A 13 -3.47 -17.26 12.75
CA LYS A 13 -3.69 -17.56 11.34
C LYS A 13 -3.93 -16.28 10.53
N GLY A 14 -4.76 -15.34 11.02
CA GLY A 14 -4.93 -14.03 10.38
C GLY A 14 -3.60 -13.28 10.22
N LEU A 15 -2.77 -13.32 11.26
CA LEU A 15 -1.42 -12.76 11.26
C LEU A 15 -0.44 -13.48 10.30
N LEU A 16 -0.60 -14.79 10.11
CA LEU A 16 0.24 -15.63 9.24
C LEU A 16 -0.19 -15.61 7.76
N THR A 17 -1.45 -15.29 7.46
CA THR A 17 -1.93 -15.17 6.07
C THR A 17 -1.86 -13.76 5.52
N GLY A 18 -1.61 -12.76 6.38
CA GLY A 18 -1.43 -11.39 5.90
C GLY A 18 -2.75 -10.68 5.66
N GLU A 19 -3.53 -10.49 6.72
CA GLU A 19 -4.77 -9.71 6.62
C GLU A 19 -4.50 -8.32 6.06
N ALA A 20 -5.32 -7.91 5.09
CA ALA A 20 -5.26 -6.55 4.54
C ALA A 20 -5.55 -5.52 5.65
N ALA A 21 -5.00 -4.32 5.50
CA ALA A 21 -5.36 -3.18 6.32
C ALA A 21 -6.87 -2.93 6.28
N HIS A 22 -7.40 -2.27 7.31
CA HIS A 22 -8.81 -1.94 7.36
C HIS A 22 -9.23 -1.24 6.04
N PRO A 23 -10.32 -1.66 5.37
CA PRO A 23 -10.68 -1.14 4.04
C PRO A 23 -10.80 0.39 3.99
N GLU A 24 -11.20 1.01 5.10
CA GLU A 24 -11.25 2.47 5.24
C GLU A 24 -9.88 3.15 5.16
N VAL A 25 -8.83 2.52 5.72
CA VAL A 25 -7.45 3.02 5.64
C VAL A 25 -6.98 2.95 4.19
N VAL A 26 -7.19 1.81 3.53
CA VAL A 26 -6.86 1.61 2.11
C VAL A 26 -7.56 2.66 1.23
N ALA A 27 -8.85 2.91 1.46
CA ALA A 27 -9.61 3.91 0.71
C ALA A 27 -9.09 5.34 0.93
N LYS A 28 -8.75 5.71 2.16
CA LYS A 28 -8.18 7.04 2.47
C LYS A 28 -6.81 7.23 1.83
N ILE A 29 -5.96 6.22 1.89
CA ILE A 29 -4.64 6.24 1.24
C ILE A 29 -4.80 6.36 -0.28
N LYS A 30 -5.74 5.60 -0.88
CA LYS A 30 -6.02 5.70 -2.31
C LYS A 30 -6.44 7.12 -2.72
N ILE A 31 -7.34 7.75 -1.98
CA ILE A 31 -7.76 9.14 -2.23
C ILE A 31 -6.57 10.10 -2.13
N MET A 32 -5.68 9.91 -1.15
CA MET A 32 -4.48 10.73 -1.01
C MET A 32 -3.54 10.59 -2.20
N LEU A 33 -3.34 9.36 -2.69
CA LEU A 33 -2.53 9.08 -3.88
C LEU A 33 -3.14 9.69 -5.14
N GLU A 34 -4.46 9.56 -5.33
CA GLU A 34 -5.18 10.12 -6.48
C GLU A 34 -5.25 11.66 -6.47
N ALA A 35 -5.08 12.30 -5.30
CA ALA A 35 -5.06 13.76 -5.17
C ALA A 35 -3.71 14.39 -5.54
N ASP A 36 -2.69 13.57 -5.75
CA ASP A 36 -1.35 14.03 -6.09
C ASP A 36 -1.23 14.36 -7.58
N SER A 37 -0.76 15.57 -7.91
CA SER A 37 -0.61 16.00 -9.31
C SER A 37 0.39 15.19 -10.12
N ALA A 38 1.32 14.48 -9.47
CA ALA A 38 2.28 13.62 -10.15
C ALA A 38 1.69 12.24 -10.51
N VAL A 39 0.56 11.86 -9.93
CA VAL A 39 -0.07 10.55 -10.12
C VAL A 39 -1.25 10.67 -11.08
N VAL A 40 -1.24 9.87 -12.15
CA VAL A 40 -2.33 9.80 -13.12
C VAL A 40 -3.31 8.69 -12.72
N VAL A 41 -2.79 7.54 -12.30
CA VAL A 41 -3.59 6.36 -11.94
C VAL A 41 -2.95 5.61 -10.78
N VAL A 42 -3.77 5.19 -9.82
CA VAL A 42 -3.41 4.12 -8.86
C VAL A 42 -3.82 2.80 -9.49
N ASN A 43 -2.85 2.02 -10.00
CA ASN A 43 -3.12 0.74 -10.64
C ASN A 43 -3.56 -0.30 -9.62
N GLU A 44 -2.82 -0.37 -8.51
CA GLU A 44 -3.04 -1.35 -7.46
C GLU A 44 -2.59 -0.79 -6.11
N LEU A 45 -3.31 -1.18 -5.05
CA LEU A 45 -2.97 -0.84 -3.67
C LEU A 45 -3.21 -2.07 -2.78
N LEU A 46 -2.12 -2.69 -2.32
CA LEU A 46 -2.15 -3.87 -1.47
C LEU A 46 -1.62 -3.51 -0.09
N THR A 47 -2.20 -4.14 0.92
CA THR A 47 -1.75 -3.98 2.31
C THR A 47 -1.62 -5.32 2.99
N LEU A 48 -0.71 -5.37 3.94
CA LEU A 48 -0.39 -6.56 4.72
C LEU A 48 -0.13 -6.13 6.17
N HIS A 49 -0.85 -6.69 7.13
CA HIS A 49 -0.47 -6.57 8.53
C HIS A 49 0.80 -7.38 8.81
N PHE A 50 1.87 -6.70 9.17
CA PHE A 50 3.17 -7.24 9.51
C PHE A 50 3.32 -7.32 11.04
N GLY A 51 2.44 -8.07 11.70
CA GLY A 51 2.34 -8.10 13.17
C GLY A 51 1.14 -7.30 13.68
N ALA A 52 1.04 -7.14 15.01
CA ALA A 52 -0.18 -6.64 15.64
C ALA A 52 -0.48 -5.16 15.39
N ALA A 53 0.53 -4.35 15.01
CA ALA A 53 0.40 -2.90 14.88
C ALA A 53 1.06 -2.32 13.61
N ASP A 54 1.71 -3.16 12.81
CA ASP A 54 2.49 -2.70 11.66
C ASP A 54 1.77 -3.06 10.37
N VAL A 55 1.65 -2.12 9.45
CA VAL A 55 1.09 -2.32 8.12
C VAL A 55 2.16 -2.03 7.07
N LEU A 56 2.32 -2.98 6.15
CA LEU A 56 3.05 -2.80 4.91
C LEU A 56 2.07 -2.42 3.81
N LEU A 57 2.39 -1.35 3.08
CA LEU A 57 1.66 -0.85 1.93
C LEU A 57 2.50 -1.05 0.66
N ASN A 58 1.91 -1.69 -0.34
CA ASN A 58 2.43 -1.73 -1.71
C ASN A 58 1.48 -0.96 -2.63
N ALA A 59 2.02 0.00 -3.38
CA ALA A 59 1.25 0.78 -4.36
C ALA A 59 1.92 0.71 -5.73
N SER A 60 1.15 0.37 -6.77
CA SER A 60 1.57 0.53 -8.16
C SER A 60 0.92 1.78 -8.73
N LEU A 61 1.75 2.75 -9.12
CA LEU A 61 1.32 4.07 -9.56
C LEU A 61 1.77 4.36 -10.99
N ASP A 62 0.85 4.87 -11.79
CA ASP A 62 1.13 5.49 -13.08
C ASP A 62 1.41 6.97 -12.85
N PHE A 63 2.66 7.38 -13.05
CA PHE A 63 3.09 8.76 -12.90
C PHE A 63 2.88 9.56 -14.19
N ALA A 64 2.74 10.88 -14.07
CA ALA A 64 2.55 11.75 -15.22
C ALA A 64 3.70 11.64 -16.23
N ASP A 65 3.36 11.59 -17.51
CA ASP A 65 4.34 11.59 -18.59
C ASP A 65 5.21 12.86 -18.55
N GLY A 66 6.50 12.70 -18.84
CA GLY A 66 7.45 13.82 -18.90
C GLY A 66 8.06 14.22 -17.55
N LEU A 67 7.70 13.55 -16.46
CA LEU A 67 8.44 13.66 -15.19
C LEU A 67 9.85 13.06 -15.34
N THR A 68 10.83 13.76 -14.81
CA THR A 68 12.18 13.22 -14.68
C THR A 68 12.25 12.20 -13.55
N ALA A 69 13.33 11.40 -13.50
CA ALA A 69 13.55 10.49 -12.39
C ALA A 69 13.56 11.22 -11.03
N ASN A 70 14.15 12.43 -10.99
CA ASN A 70 14.19 13.24 -9.78
C ASN A 70 12.78 13.70 -9.36
N ASP A 71 11.92 14.08 -10.31
CA ASP A 71 10.54 14.48 -10.00
C ASP A 71 9.72 13.30 -9.43
N VAL A 72 9.94 12.10 -9.97
CA VAL A 72 9.30 10.88 -9.46
C VAL A 72 9.80 10.56 -8.05
N GLU A 73 11.10 10.66 -7.80
CA GLU A 73 11.68 10.47 -6.46
C GLU A 73 11.11 11.46 -5.43
N GLU A 74 10.99 12.74 -5.80
CA GLU A 74 10.39 13.76 -4.95
C GLU A 74 8.90 13.48 -4.67
N ALA A 75 8.14 13.06 -5.69
CA ALA A 75 6.74 12.67 -5.53
C ALA A 75 6.60 11.46 -4.58
N VAL A 76 7.41 10.41 -4.77
CA VAL A 76 7.44 9.22 -3.91
C VAL A 76 7.75 9.60 -2.46
N ASN A 77 8.80 10.41 -2.23
CA ASN A 77 9.17 10.86 -0.89
C ASN A 77 8.05 11.65 -0.20
N ARG A 78 7.39 12.55 -0.94
CA ARG A 78 6.26 13.35 -0.41
C ARG A 78 5.04 12.48 -0.10
N LEU A 79 4.69 11.56 -0.99
CA LEU A 79 3.58 10.62 -0.82
C LEU A 79 3.82 9.71 0.39
N GLU A 80 5.00 9.11 0.49
CA GLU A 80 5.36 8.26 1.63
C GLU A 80 5.25 9.03 2.95
N ALA A 81 5.81 10.25 3.01
CA ALA A 81 5.73 11.08 4.20
C ALA A 81 4.29 11.49 4.55
N ALA A 82 3.45 11.76 3.54
CA ALA A 82 2.04 12.10 3.76
C ALA A 82 1.24 10.91 4.29
N ILE A 83 1.45 9.72 3.72
CA ILE A 83 0.80 8.47 4.15
C ILE A 83 1.19 8.15 5.59
N LYS A 84 2.49 8.11 5.90
CA LYS A 84 2.98 7.81 7.26
C LYS A 84 2.49 8.79 8.31
N ARG A 85 2.32 10.07 7.93
CA ARG A 85 1.78 11.10 8.84
C ARG A 85 0.28 10.91 9.10
N ALA A 86 -0.49 10.54 8.08
CA ALA A 86 -1.94 10.34 8.22
C ALA A 86 -2.30 8.98 8.84
N HIS A 87 -1.47 7.97 8.60
CA HIS A 87 -1.64 6.58 9.00
C HIS A 87 -0.35 6.06 9.63
N PRO A 88 -0.07 6.38 10.91
CA PRO A 88 1.14 5.94 11.62
C PRO A 88 1.29 4.41 11.71
N GLU A 89 0.19 3.67 11.59
CA GLU A 89 0.16 2.21 11.49
C GLU A 89 0.84 1.69 10.21
N VAL A 90 0.95 2.50 9.15
CA VAL A 90 1.66 2.16 7.91
C VAL A 90 3.14 2.43 8.09
N THR A 91 3.86 1.42 8.60
CA THR A 91 5.28 1.56 8.93
C THR A 91 6.18 1.42 7.70
N ARG A 92 5.71 0.71 6.67
CA ARG A 92 6.47 0.45 5.44
C ARG A 92 5.63 0.76 4.21
N VAL A 93 6.20 1.51 3.27
CA VAL A 93 5.56 1.89 2.01
C VAL A 93 6.52 1.52 0.88
N PHE A 94 6.03 0.77 -0.11
CA PHE A 94 6.71 0.53 -1.36
C PHE A 94 5.85 1.07 -2.50
N ILE A 95 6.46 1.87 -3.36
CA ILE A 95 5.81 2.45 -4.53
C ILE A 95 6.54 1.94 -5.77
N GLU A 96 5.80 1.29 -6.65
CA GLU A 96 6.26 0.90 -7.98
C GLU A 96 5.78 1.95 -8.99
N ALA A 97 6.73 2.55 -9.72
CA ALA A 97 6.43 3.45 -10.83
C ALA A 97 6.19 2.62 -12.10
N GLN A 98 4.92 2.37 -12.42
CA GLN A 98 4.52 1.49 -13.50
C GLN A 98 3.32 2.06 -14.24
N ASN A 99 3.42 2.17 -15.57
CA ASN A 99 2.27 2.60 -16.35
C ASN A 99 1.18 1.52 -16.40
N ARG A 100 -0.06 1.93 -16.64
CA ARG A 100 -1.23 1.05 -16.62
C ARG A 100 -1.13 -0.15 -17.58
N ARG A 101 -0.46 0.01 -18.73
CA ARG A 101 -0.27 -1.06 -19.71
C ARG A 101 0.72 -2.11 -19.21
N GLY A 102 1.83 -1.66 -18.63
CA GLY A 102 2.83 -2.53 -18.01
C GLY A 102 2.23 -3.35 -16.87
N HIS A 103 1.42 -2.71 -16.03
CA HIS A 103 0.73 -3.37 -14.93
C HIS A 103 -0.22 -4.49 -15.40
N ALA A 104 -1.07 -4.20 -16.39
CA ALA A 104 -2.01 -5.19 -16.94
C ALA A 104 -1.29 -6.41 -17.55
N ALA A 105 -0.14 -6.18 -18.20
CA ALA A 105 0.66 -7.27 -18.76
C ALA A 105 1.30 -8.14 -17.68
N ALA A 106 1.81 -7.54 -16.60
CA ALA A 106 2.46 -8.25 -15.50
C ALA A 106 1.48 -9.15 -14.72
N ASN A 107 0.23 -8.71 -14.54
CA ASN A 107 -0.80 -9.45 -13.81
C ASN A 107 -1.48 -10.57 -14.63
N SER A 108 -1.13 -10.69 -15.91
CA SER A 108 -1.68 -11.70 -16.83
C SER A 108 -0.73 -12.88 -17.07
N ALA A 109 0.42 -12.91 -16.40
CA ALA A 109 1.47 -13.93 -16.49
C ALA A 109 1.46 -14.85 -15.26
#